data_AF-A0A931T894-F1
#
_entry.id   AF-A0A931T894-F1
#
_cell.length_a   1.000
_cell.length_b   1.000
_cell.length_c   1.000
_cell.angle_alpha   90.00
_cell.angle_beta   90.00
_cell.angle_gamma   90.00
#
_symmetry.space_group_name_H-M   'P 1'
#
loop_
_entity.id
_entity.type
_entity.pdbx_description
1 polymer ?
#
loop_
_entity_poly.entity_id
_entity_poly.type
_entity_poly.pdbx_seq_one_letter_code
_entity_poly.pdbx_strand_id
1 'polypeptide(L)'
;MFAGTSVLLPVVGRSAGANGSFWKTDVFITNVWRTGPPVPVTIKLLRSGLPAKAHSFEVSPLETVAMEDLILKTFGEETASGALLVSSDQNGARFSARARIFNSGNSMGEFAQSAQAVSVSRLPVESVLAGLDGTRGKRVNLGLANPRSSDAEAVVRLFRADGELVRTQSVSVPAERMIQINDIFMWFNVEAFAGATLVIGGRLEFLTHPGQFEPAPISVYASEILSGSGDPIFIAAVGDDPMVQDPELAPPCETPAEYDQHEDPVGDVFVGVREGNDVTLVAYDLAGKYHFLPSSIFTPDSFVASLPPETIAAIRCDPRVDHVTENGWAYPLTTVQALRLKAAGAEKP
;
A
#
# COMPACT_ATOMS: atom_id res chain seq x y z
N MET A 1 -5.90 -4.31 -2.60
CA MET A 1 -6.50 -3.90 -1.31
C MET A 1 -6.05 -4.91 -0.28
N PHE A 2 -5.25 -4.51 0.71
CA PHE A 2 -4.58 -5.47 1.60
C PHE A 2 -4.70 -5.04 3.06
N ALA A 3 -4.99 -5.99 3.93
CA ALA A 3 -5.05 -5.76 5.36
C ALA A 3 -3.64 -5.72 5.95
N GLY A 4 -3.38 -4.75 6.82
CA GLY A 4 -2.12 -4.62 7.54
C GLY A 4 -2.35 -4.27 9.01
N THR A 5 -1.29 -4.31 9.81
CA THR A 5 -1.28 -3.74 11.17
C THR A 5 -1.41 -2.22 11.15
N SER A 6 -1.10 -1.61 10.00
CA SER A 6 -1.23 -0.18 9.73
C SER A 6 -1.80 0.05 8.33
N VAL A 7 -2.93 0.76 8.25
CA VAL A 7 -3.59 1.17 7.00
C VAL A 7 -3.92 2.65 7.03
N LEU A 8 -3.93 3.29 5.86
CA LEU A 8 -4.11 4.72 5.71
C LEU A 8 -5.30 5.01 4.80
N LEU A 9 -6.32 5.69 5.32
CA LEU A 9 -7.32 6.34 4.49
C LEU A 9 -6.74 7.64 3.94
N PRO A 10 -6.64 7.81 2.61
CA PRO A 10 -5.91 8.92 2.01
C PRO A 10 -6.57 10.27 2.26
N VAL A 11 -7.88 10.27 2.50
CA VAL A 11 -8.65 11.48 2.79
C VAL A 11 -9.83 11.20 3.71
N VAL A 12 -9.96 12.06 4.71
CA VAL A 12 -11.13 12.28 5.55
C VAL A 12 -11.29 13.78 5.74
N GLY A 13 -12.52 14.25 5.96
CA GLY A 13 -12.72 15.66 6.21
C GLY A 13 -14.13 16.05 6.58
N ARG A 14 -14.21 17.25 7.16
CA ARG A 14 -15.39 18.01 7.47
C ARG A 14 -15.08 19.46 7.14
N SER A 15 -15.78 20.05 6.18
CA SER A 15 -15.52 21.44 5.78
C SER A 15 -16.61 21.97 4.86
N ALA A 16 -16.76 23.30 4.83
CA ALA A 16 -17.50 23.95 3.76
C ALA A 16 -16.77 23.74 2.41
N GLY A 17 -17.54 23.41 1.37
CA GLY A 17 -17.08 23.30 -0.01
C GLY A 17 -17.62 24.44 -0.88
N ALA A 18 -17.41 24.31 -2.19
CA ALA A 18 -18.00 25.23 -3.16
C ALA A 18 -19.54 25.15 -3.18
N ASN A 19 -20.19 26.21 -3.66
CA ASN A 19 -21.66 26.31 -3.84
C ASN A 19 -22.50 25.98 -2.61
N GLY A 20 -22.02 26.34 -1.42
CA GLY A 20 -22.74 26.10 -0.16
C GLY A 20 -22.81 24.63 0.24
N SER A 21 -22.06 23.75 -0.42
CA SER A 21 -21.93 22.36 0.03
C SER A 21 -21.19 22.29 1.37
N PHE A 22 -21.54 21.31 2.19
CA PHE A 22 -20.83 21.02 3.43
C PHE A 22 -20.44 19.56 3.47
N TRP A 23 -19.15 19.29 3.37
CA TRP A 23 -18.57 17.96 3.30
C TRP A 23 -18.38 17.38 4.70
N LYS A 24 -18.65 16.09 4.84
CA LYS A 24 -18.37 15.29 6.04
C LYS A 24 -17.97 13.87 5.63
N THR A 25 -17.38 13.15 6.57
CA THR A 25 -16.84 11.81 6.31
C THR A 25 -17.30 10.82 7.37
N ASP A 26 -17.87 9.71 6.92
CA ASP A 26 -18.08 8.53 7.74
C ASP A 26 -16.96 7.54 7.46
N VAL A 27 -16.47 6.87 8.51
CA VAL A 27 -15.40 5.88 8.41
C VAL A 27 -15.88 4.53 8.96
N PHE A 28 -15.49 3.47 8.26
CA PHE A 28 -15.76 2.09 8.66
C PHE A 28 -14.43 1.39 8.79
N ILE A 29 -14.13 0.85 9.98
CA ILE A 29 -12.90 0.11 10.27
C ILE A 29 -13.29 -1.29 10.69
N THR A 30 -12.80 -2.29 9.96
CA THR A 30 -13.04 -3.71 10.21
C THR A 30 -11.75 -4.39 10.65
N ASN A 31 -11.77 -5.06 11.79
CA ASN A 31 -10.72 -6.01 12.15
C ASN A 31 -10.97 -7.31 11.37
N VAL A 32 -10.15 -7.57 10.34
CA VAL A 32 -10.31 -8.78 9.52
C VAL A 32 -9.58 -9.99 10.08
N TRP A 33 -8.93 -9.86 11.25
CA TRP A 33 -8.38 -11.01 11.97
C TRP A 33 -9.53 -11.87 12.49
N ARG A 34 -9.64 -13.10 11.98
CA ARG A 34 -10.79 -13.99 12.22
C ARG A 34 -10.80 -14.66 13.60
N THR A 35 -9.63 -14.96 14.15
CA THR A 35 -9.47 -15.84 15.32
C THR A 35 -8.59 -15.25 16.43
N GLY A 36 -8.23 -13.96 16.33
CA GLY A 36 -7.42 -13.27 17.34
C GLY A 36 -8.23 -12.85 18.56
N PRO A 37 -7.59 -12.27 19.59
CA PRO A 37 -8.31 -11.50 20.61
C PRO A 37 -8.79 -10.15 20.03
N PRO A 38 -9.64 -9.41 20.76
CA PRO A 38 -9.88 -8.00 20.47
C PRO A 38 -8.57 -7.24 20.31
N VAL A 39 -8.52 -6.33 19.34
CA VAL A 39 -7.30 -5.61 18.97
C VAL A 39 -7.42 -4.15 19.42
N PRO A 40 -6.43 -3.60 20.17
CA PRO A 40 -6.37 -2.18 20.45
C PRO A 40 -6.01 -1.43 19.17
N VAL A 41 -6.87 -0.50 18.75
CA VAL A 41 -6.70 0.31 17.55
C VAL A 41 -6.44 1.74 17.97
N THR A 42 -5.43 2.36 17.33
CA THR A 42 -5.22 3.81 17.38
C THR A 42 -5.43 4.39 15.99
N ILE A 43 -6.32 5.37 15.92
CA ILE A 43 -6.49 6.22 14.73
C ILE A 43 -5.80 7.56 14.95
N LYS A 44 -5.06 8.03 13.95
CA LYS A 44 -4.41 9.36 13.94
C LYS A 44 -4.91 10.17 12.75
N LEU A 45 -5.45 11.35 13.02
CA LEU A 45 -5.83 12.34 12.00
C LEU A 45 -4.61 13.17 11.61
N LEU A 46 -4.08 12.95 10.40
CA LEU A 46 -2.92 13.62 9.83
C LEU A 46 -3.38 14.84 9.03
N ARG A 47 -3.06 16.06 9.48
CA ARG A 47 -3.56 17.32 8.89
C ARG A 47 -2.43 18.16 8.31
N SER A 48 -2.75 19.18 7.53
CA SER A 48 -1.76 20.19 7.15
C SER A 48 -1.56 21.18 8.29
N GLY A 49 -0.30 21.55 8.57
CA GLY A 49 0.07 22.60 9.52
C GLY A 49 -0.24 22.35 11.00
N LEU A 50 -0.89 21.23 11.36
CA LEU A 50 -1.29 20.90 12.73
C LEU A 50 -0.77 19.52 13.15
N PRO A 51 -0.36 19.34 14.41
CA PRO A 51 -0.01 18.03 14.96
C PRO A 51 -1.08 16.98 14.73
N ALA A 52 -0.67 15.72 14.57
CA ALA A 52 -1.61 14.61 14.48
C ALA A 52 -2.43 14.49 15.77
N LYS A 53 -3.72 14.19 15.65
CA LYS A 53 -4.62 13.95 16.79
C LYS A 53 -5.00 12.50 16.81
N ALA A 54 -4.90 11.86 17.99
CA ALA A 54 -5.12 10.43 18.14
C ALA A 54 -6.41 10.11 18.91
N HIS A 55 -7.01 8.98 18.60
CA HIS A 55 -8.09 8.36 19.36
C HIS A 55 -7.90 6.84 19.36
N SER A 56 -8.21 6.18 20.47
CA SER A 56 -7.99 4.74 20.63
C SER A 56 -9.24 4.03 21.16
N PHE A 57 -9.45 2.81 20.69
CA PHE A 57 -10.58 1.94 21.00
C PHE A 57 -10.20 0.49 20.71
N GLU A 58 -11.03 -0.48 21.10
CA GLU A 58 -10.81 -1.89 20.76
C GLU A 58 -11.75 -2.35 19.66
N VAL A 59 -11.30 -3.31 18.85
CA VAL A 59 -12.11 -3.94 17.80
C VAL A 59 -11.98 -5.45 17.87
N SER A 60 -13.09 -6.12 18.11
CA SER A 60 -13.18 -7.58 18.18
C SER A 60 -12.92 -8.21 16.80
N PRO A 61 -12.55 -9.50 16.74
CA PRO A 61 -12.44 -10.24 15.48
C PRO A 61 -13.68 -10.09 14.60
N LEU A 62 -13.50 -9.73 13.34
CA LEU A 62 -14.56 -9.49 12.35
C LEU A 62 -15.57 -8.39 12.70
N GLU A 63 -15.32 -7.63 13.77
CA GLU A 63 -16.12 -6.46 14.12
C GLU A 63 -15.81 -5.30 13.17
N THR A 64 -16.85 -4.54 12.85
CA THR A 64 -16.74 -3.27 12.13
C THR A 64 -17.21 -2.14 13.02
N VAL A 65 -16.33 -1.20 13.29
CA VAL A 65 -16.66 0.06 13.96
C VAL A 65 -17.01 1.09 12.90
N ALA A 66 -18.24 1.61 12.97
CA ALA A 66 -18.70 2.71 12.15
C ALA A 66 -18.60 4.03 12.92
N MET A 67 -17.90 5.00 12.35
CA MET A 67 -17.69 6.33 12.91
C MET A 67 -18.35 7.35 11.99
N GLU A 68 -19.54 7.78 12.35
CA GLU A 68 -20.26 8.83 11.64
C GLU A 68 -19.62 10.19 11.91
N ASP A 69 -19.51 11.03 10.87
CA ASP A 69 -19.02 12.39 10.99
C ASP A 69 -17.74 12.47 11.84
N LEU A 70 -16.77 11.63 11.45
CA LEU A 70 -15.56 11.29 12.19
C LEU A 70 -14.88 12.52 12.81
N ILE A 71 -14.75 13.59 12.02
CA ILE A 71 -14.03 14.80 12.43
C ILE A 71 -14.71 15.47 13.63
N LEU A 72 -16.04 15.59 13.62
CA LEU A 72 -16.76 16.20 14.73
C LEU A 72 -16.94 15.21 15.89
N LYS A 73 -17.50 14.02 15.62
CA LYS A 73 -17.91 13.11 16.70
C LYS A 73 -16.74 12.42 17.40
N THR A 74 -15.64 12.15 16.68
CA THR A 74 -14.48 11.44 17.25
C THR A 74 -13.36 12.41 17.61
N PHE A 75 -13.08 13.40 16.75
CA PHE A 75 -12.00 14.36 17.00
C PHE A 75 -12.49 15.68 17.60
N GLY A 76 -13.79 15.95 17.70
CA GLY A 76 -14.30 17.19 18.31
C GLY A 76 -13.99 18.45 17.50
N GLU A 77 -13.80 18.32 16.18
CA GLU A 77 -13.42 19.43 15.31
C GLU A 77 -14.55 19.80 14.35
N GLU A 78 -14.88 21.09 14.31
CA GLU A 78 -15.94 21.59 13.41
C GLU A 78 -15.50 21.64 11.95
N THR A 79 -14.19 21.79 11.71
CA THR A 79 -13.62 21.84 10.38
C THR A 79 -12.20 21.29 10.39
N ALA A 80 -11.96 20.24 9.62
CA ALA A 80 -10.64 19.69 9.37
C ALA A 80 -10.66 18.83 8.10
N SER A 81 -9.50 18.71 7.45
CA SER A 81 -9.27 17.73 6.38
C SER A 81 -7.88 17.13 6.57
N GLY A 82 -7.75 15.85 6.28
CA GLY A 82 -6.53 15.10 6.53
C GLY A 82 -6.58 13.70 5.96
N ALA A 83 -5.53 12.92 6.22
CA ALA A 83 -5.56 11.47 6.09
C ALA A 83 -5.85 10.84 7.47
N LEU A 84 -6.37 9.61 7.48
CA LEU A 84 -6.57 8.86 8.73
C LEU A 84 -5.67 7.62 8.74
N LEU A 85 -4.68 7.62 9.61
CA LEU A 85 -3.85 6.45 9.87
C LEU A 85 -4.54 5.57 10.91
N VAL A 86 -4.80 4.32 10.58
CA VAL A 86 -5.38 3.30 11.48
C VAL A 86 -4.28 2.28 11.76
N SER A 87 -3.93 2.08 13.03
CA SER A 87 -2.80 1.24 13.40
C SER A 87 -3.00 0.49 14.71
N SER A 88 -2.28 -0.62 14.86
CA SER A 88 -2.13 -1.35 16.12
C SER A 88 -0.73 -1.94 16.21
N ASP A 89 -0.15 -1.90 17.41
CA ASP A 89 1.11 -2.58 17.72
C ASP A 89 0.91 -4.08 18.00
N GLN A 90 -0.34 -4.55 18.07
CA GLN A 90 -0.64 -5.95 18.30
C GLN A 90 -0.22 -6.82 17.11
N ASN A 91 0.64 -7.79 17.36
CA ASN A 91 1.05 -8.75 16.34
C ASN A 91 -0.18 -9.53 15.82
N GLY A 92 -0.24 -9.74 14.51
CA GLY A 92 -1.38 -10.39 13.84
C GLY A 92 -2.57 -9.46 13.57
N ALA A 93 -2.57 -8.21 14.06
CA ALA A 93 -3.62 -7.25 13.73
C ALA A 93 -3.72 -7.04 12.21
N ARG A 94 -4.95 -7.04 11.69
CA ARG A 94 -5.24 -6.86 10.27
C ARG A 94 -6.49 -6.02 10.14
N PHE A 95 -6.36 -4.84 9.54
CA PHE A 95 -7.49 -3.93 9.33
C PHE A 95 -7.83 -3.77 7.86
N SER A 96 -9.12 -3.69 7.58
CA SER A 96 -9.65 -3.05 6.37
C SER A 96 -10.36 -1.78 6.81
N ALA A 97 -10.25 -0.71 6.03
CA ALA A 97 -10.99 0.52 6.32
C ALA A 97 -11.44 1.19 5.03
N ARG A 98 -12.60 1.84 5.09
CA ARG A 98 -13.11 2.69 4.00
C ARG A 98 -13.71 3.97 4.55
N ALA A 99 -13.65 5.02 3.76
CA ALA A 99 -14.32 6.28 4.00
C ALA A 99 -15.47 6.46 3.00
N ARG A 100 -16.57 7.04 3.48
CA ARG A 100 -17.61 7.67 2.67
C ARG A 100 -17.51 9.17 2.88
N ILE A 101 -17.14 9.90 1.84
CA ILE A 101 -16.94 11.35 1.88
C ILE A 101 -18.05 11.98 1.06
N PHE A 102 -18.89 12.79 1.69
CA PHE A 102 -20.13 13.24 1.07
C PHE A 102 -20.48 14.66 1.52
N ASN A 103 -21.17 15.38 0.65
CA ASN A 103 -21.74 16.67 1.02
C ASN A 103 -23.12 16.48 1.69
N SER A 104 -23.54 17.43 2.51
CA SER A 104 -24.86 17.41 3.18
C SER A 104 -26.04 17.70 2.24
N GLY A 105 -25.81 17.56 0.92
CA GLY A 105 -26.73 17.91 -0.14
C GLY A 105 -26.79 19.41 -0.46
N ASN A 106 -27.07 19.72 -1.72
CA ASN A 106 -27.54 21.04 -2.15
C ASN A 106 -28.89 20.88 -2.89
N SER A 107 -29.33 21.90 -3.64
CA SER A 107 -30.57 21.81 -4.44
C SER A 107 -30.58 20.69 -5.48
N MET A 108 -29.41 20.12 -5.81
CA MET A 108 -29.23 18.99 -6.73
C MET A 108 -29.14 17.63 -6.01
N GLY A 109 -29.20 17.59 -4.68
CA GLY A 109 -29.10 16.38 -3.88
C GLY A 109 -27.73 16.18 -3.22
N GLU A 110 -27.56 15.01 -2.58
CA GLU A 110 -26.33 14.57 -1.93
C GLU A 110 -25.42 13.84 -2.92
N PHE A 111 -24.15 14.23 -2.96
CA PHE A 111 -23.12 13.53 -3.72
C PHE A 111 -22.05 12.98 -2.78
N ALA A 112 -21.52 11.81 -3.13
CA ALA A 112 -20.57 11.09 -2.31
C ALA A 112 -19.52 10.38 -3.15
N GLN A 113 -18.32 10.24 -2.59
CA GLN A 113 -17.29 9.35 -3.08
C GLN A 113 -16.86 8.38 -1.97
N SER A 114 -16.26 7.27 -2.36
CA SER A 114 -15.64 6.35 -1.41
C SER A 114 -14.13 6.31 -1.62
N ALA A 115 -13.39 6.29 -0.52
CA ALA A 115 -11.95 6.05 -0.52
C ALA A 115 -11.67 4.78 0.29
N GLN A 116 -10.80 3.92 -0.25
CA GLN A 116 -10.35 2.72 0.43
C GLN A 116 -9.03 2.99 1.14
N ALA A 117 -8.80 2.33 2.26
CA ALA A 117 -7.51 2.40 2.93
C ALA A 117 -6.47 1.58 2.16
N VAL A 118 -5.24 2.08 2.17
CA VAL A 118 -4.06 1.39 1.63
C VAL A 118 -3.17 0.94 2.78
N SER A 119 -2.52 -0.21 2.65
CA SER A 119 -1.55 -0.64 3.64
C SER A 119 -0.33 0.28 3.61
N VAL A 120 0.11 0.77 4.77
CA VAL A 120 1.26 1.68 4.84
C VAL A 120 2.54 1.02 4.33
N SER A 121 2.70 -0.29 4.55
CA SER A 121 3.86 -1.06 4.07
C SER A 121 3.87 -1.30 2.56
N ARG A 122 2.77 -0.98 1.87
CA ARG A 122 2.61 -1.13 0.41
C ARG A 122 2.45 0.20 -0.30
N LEU A 123 2.76 1.31 0.38
CA LEU A 123 2.76 2.60 -0.28
C LEU A 123 3.84 2.60 -1.37
N PRO A 124 3.50 2.99 -2.60
CA PRO A 124 4.47 3.01 -3.68
C PRO A 124 5.45 4.16 -3.50
N VAL A 125 6.65 3.97 -4.02
CA VAL A 125 7.71 4.98 -4.03
C VAL A 125 7.43 6.03 -5.12
N GLU A 126 6.87 5.57 -6.24
CA GLU A 126 6.37 6.40 -7.33
C GLU A 126 4.90 6.05 -7.60
N SER A 127 4.07 7.09 -7.71
CA SER A 127 2.62 7.01 -7.92
C SER A 127 2.23 7.69 -9.22
N VAL A 128 1.27 7.11 -9.93
CA VAL A 128 0.67 7.62 -11.14
C VAL A 128 -0.81 7.86 -10.92
N LEU A 129 -1.28 9.06 -11.27
CA LEU A 129 -2.68 9.40 -11.39
C LEU A 129 -2.95 9.75 -12.85
N ALA A 130 -3.73 8.94 -13.54
CA ALA A 130 -3.97 9.08 -14.99
C ALA A 130 -5.41 9.51 -15.28
N GLY A 131 -5.61 10.11 -16.45
CA GLY A 131 -6.94 10.45 -16.97
C GLY A 131 -7.62 11.62 -16.27
N LEU A 132 -6.83 12.50 -15.63
CA LEU A 132 -7.36 13.65 -14.90
C LEU A 132 -7.93 14.70 -15.86
N ASP A 133 -9.05 15.32 -15.48
CA ASP A 133 -9.75 16.31 -16.29
C ASP A 133 -10.08 17.57 -15.48
N GLY A 134 -9.32 18.64 -15.73
CA GLY A 134 -9.58 19.97 -15.16
C GLY A 134 -10.50 20.85 -16.01
N THR A 135 -11.11 20.31 -17.07
CA THR A 135 -11.96 21.10 -17.97
C THR A 135 -13.42 21.05 -17.57
N ARG A 136 -14.29 21.77 -18.30
CA ARG A 136 -15.76 21.68 -18.16
C ARG A 136 -16.26 21.93 -16.73
N GLY A 137 -15.60 22.86 -16.04
CA GLY A 137 -15.95 23.27 -14.68
C GLY A 137 -15.53 22.27 -13.59
N LYS A 138 -14.70 21.27 -13.91
CA LYS A 138 -14.10 20.38 -12.91
C LYS A 138 -12.87 21.01 -12.28
N ARG A 139 -12.68 20.71 -11.00
CA ARG A 139 -11.46 21.01 -10.27
C ARG A 139 -10.80 19.70 -9.86
N VAL A 140 -9.48 19.61 -10.05
CA VAL A 140 -8.71 18.41 -9.68
C VAL A 140 -7.86 18.73 -8.45
N ASN A 141 -8.26 18.19 -7.31
CA ASN A 141 -7.45 18.27 -6.10
C ASN A 141 -6.46 17.09 -6.08
N LEU A 142 -5.24 17.34 -5.60
CA LEU A 142 -4.22 16.33 -5.30
C LEU A 142 -4.02 16.28 -3.79
N GLY A 143 -4.08 15.10 -3.20
CA GLY A 143 -3.70 14.91 -1.80
C GLY A 143 -2.48 14.01 -1.66
N LEU A 144 -1.61 14.39 -0.73
CA LEU A 144 -0.33 13.75 -0.44
C LEU A 144 -0.26 13.54 1.07
N ALA A 145 -0.14 12.29 1.53
CA ALA A 145 -0.04 11.97 2.94
C ALA A 145 1.25 11.21 3.25
N ASN A 146 1.97 11.69 4.26
CA ASN A 146 3.18 11.09 4.78
C ASN A 146 2.90 10.47 6.15
N PRO A 147 2.76 9.13 6.25
CA PRO A 147 2.49 8.47 7.51
C PRO A 147 3.76 8.26 8.36
N ARG A 148 4.95 8.64 7.88
CA ARG A 148 6.21 8.47 8.61
C ARG A 148 6.44 9.59 9.61
N SER A 149 7.40 9.36 10.52
CA SER A 149 7.92 10.33 11.47
C SER A 149 9.00 11.27 10.89
N SER A 150 9.38 11.12 9.63
CA SER A 150 10.34 11.98 8.93
C SER A 150 9.65 12.81 7.84
N ASP A 151 10.09 14.06 7.67
CA ASP A 151 9.62 14.96 6.61
C ASP A 151 10.05 14.43 5.24
N ALA A 152 9.13 14.44 4.28
CA ALA A 152 9.40 14.06 2.90
C ALA A 152 9.18 15.23 1.94
N GLU A 153 9.67 15.08 0.72
CA GLU A 153 9.34 15.94 -0.40
C GLU A 153 8.69 15.07 -1.49
N ALA A 154 7.61 15.57 -2.07
CA ALA A 154 6.97 14.97 -3.24
C ALA A 154 7.37 15.74 -4.50
N VAL A 155 7.94 15.05 -5.49
CA VAL A 155 8.22 15.59 -6.81
C VAL A 155 7.07 15.21 -7.74
N VAL A 156 6.30 16.20 -8.18
CA VAL A 156 5.09 16.04 -9.00
C VAL A 156 5.39 16.46 -10.44
N ARG A 157 5.21 15.53 -11.38
CA ARG A 157 5.38 15.75 -12.82
C ARG A 157 4.01 15.70 -13.50
N LEU A 158 3.66 16.74 -14.24
CA LEU A 158 2.41 16.83 -15.01
C LEU A 158 2.67 16.55 -16.49
N PHE A 159 1.95 15.59 -17.04
CA PHE A 159 1.99 15.20 -18.44
C PHE A 159 0.65 15.48 -19.13
N ARG A 160 0.71 15.78 -20.44
CA ARG A 160 -0.46 15.79 -21.33
C ARG A 160 -0.89 14.37 -21.69
N ALA A 161 -2.06 14.27 -22.32
CA ALA A 161 -2.64 13.02 -22.80
C ALA A 161 -1.76 12.30 -23.85
N ASP A 162 -0.90 13.02 -24.55
CA ASP A 162 0.07 12.49 -25.53
C ASP A 162 1.42 12.11 -24.89
N GLY A 163 1.57 12.27 -23.58
CA GLY A 163 2.81 11.98 -22.85
C GLY A 163 3.81 13.13 -22.81
N GLU A 164 3.50 14.32 -23.34
CA GLU A 164 4.39 15.48 -23.21
C GLU A 164 4.47 15.95 -21.75
N LEU A 165 5.68 16.05 -21.20
CA LEU A 165 5.92 16.66 -19.88
C LEU A 165 5.64 18.17 -19.96
N VAL A 166 4.62 18.63 -19.24
CA VAL A 166 4.26 20.04 -19.15
C VAL A 166 5.10 20.76 -18.11
N ARG A 167 5.20 20.18 -16.90
CA ARG A 167 5.86 20.82 -15.76
C ARG A 167 6.27 19.83 -14.69
N THR A 168 7.29 20.20 -13.92
CA THR A 168 7.68 19.53 -12.68
C THR A 168 7.69 20.57 -11.55
N GLN A 169 7.16 20.20 -10.39
CA GLN A 169 7.23 20.98 -9.16
C GLN A 169 7.41 20.05 -7.97
N SER A 170 8.00 20.57 -6.89
CA SER A 170 8.13 19.83 -5.65
C SER A 170 7.31 20.47 -4.53
N VAL A 171 6.89 19.66 -3.56
CA VAL A 171 6.18 20.11 -2.36
C VAL A 171 6.64 19.33 -1.15
N SER A 172 6.94 20.02 -0.04
CA SER A 172 7.24 19.37 1.23
C SER A 172 5.99 18.69 1.78
N VAL A 173 6.10 17.46 2.24
CA VAL A 173 5.05 16.69 2.93
C VAL A 173 5.60 16.29 4.31
N PRO A 174 5.38 17.12 5.35
CA PRO A 174 5.99 16.90 6.65
C PRO A 174 5.57 15.58 7.32
N ALA A 175 6.34 15.17 8.32
CA ALA A 175 6.13 13.97 9.12
C ALA A 175 4.72 13.91 9.73
N GLU A 176 4.05 12.77 9.55
CA GLU A 176 2.68 12.53 10.04
C GLU A 176 1.71 13.65 9.63
N ARG A 177 1.83 14.15 8.39
CA ARG A 177 0.93 15.18 7.83
C ARG A 177 0.33 14.74 6.50
N MET A 178 -0.75 15.42 6.14
CA MET A 178 -1.35 15.40 4.81
C MET A 178 -1.38 16.82 4.26
N ILE A 179 -1.05 16.98 2.98
CA ILE A 179 -1.24 18.22 2.23
C ILE A 179 -2.21 17.98 1.09
N GLN A 180 -3.12 18.93 0.89
CA GLN A 180 -4.03 18.95 -0.25
C GLN A 180 -3.77 20.19 -1.10
N ILE A 181 -3.51 19.97 -2.38
CA ILE A 181 -3.48 20.99 -3.42
C ILE A 181 -4.85 21.00 -4.07
N ASN A 182 -5.60 22.08 -3.91
CA ASN A 182 -7.01 22.13 -4.31
C ASN A 182 -7.23 22.24 -5.84
N ASP A 183 -6.24 22.68 -6.60
CA ASP A 183 -6.34 22.74 -8.05
C ASP A 183 -4.94 22.55 -8.62
N ILE A 184 -4.71 21.37 -9.20
CA ILE A 184 -3.38 21.00 -9.66
C ILE A 184 -2.92 21.86 -10.86
N PHE A 185 -3.84 22.27 -11.74
CA PHE A 185 -3.50 23.09 -12.91
C PHE A 185 -3.16 24.52 -12.48
N MET A 186 -3.92 25.07 -11.53
CA MET A 186 -3.61 26.35 -10.91
C MET A 186 -2.27 26.32 -10.15
N TRP A 187 -1.99 25.26 -9.41
CA TRP A 187 -0.71 25.09 -8.70
C TRP A 187 0.48 25.03 -9.67
N PHE A 188 0.31 24.36 -10.80
CA PHE A 188 1.30 24.36 -11.88
C PHE A 188 1.38 25.69 -12.66
N ASN A 189 0.40 26.59 -12.48
CA ASN A 189 0.21 27.80 -13.26
C ASN A 189 0.13 27.52 -14.77
N VAL A 190 -0.75 26.57 -15.13
CA VAL A 190 -1.04 26.19 -16.52
C VAL A 190 -2.55 26.22 -16.75
N GLU A 191 -2.96 26.41 -18.00
CA GLU A 191 -4.37 26.23 -18.38
C GLU A 191 -4.79 24.77 -18.15
N ALA A 192 -6.01 24.57 -17.66
CA ALA A 192 -6.53 23.23 -17.41
C ALA A 192 -6.83 22.49 -18.72
N PHE A 193 -6.50 21.20 -18.76
CA PHE A 193 -6.74 20.32 -19.91
C PHE A 193 -7.24 18.95 -19.45
N ALA A 194 -7.77 18.18 -20.41
CA ALA A 194 -8.30 16.84 -20.18
C ALA A 194 -7.25 15.76 -20.48
N GLY A 195 -7.36 14.61 -19.82
CA GLY A 195 -6.45 13.47 -20.02
C GLY A 195 -5.06 13.71 -19.42
N ALA A 196 -4.95 14.55 -18.40
CA ALA A 196 -3.71 14.82 -17.71
C ALA A 196 -3.25 13.59 -16.90
N THR A 197 -1.94 13.40 -16.82
CA THR A 197 -1.31 12.38 -15.97
C THR A 197 -0.36 13.06 -15.00
N LEU A 198 -0.44 12.69 -13.73
CA LEU A 198 0.56 13.05 -12.73
C LEU A 198 1.43 11.84 -12.44
N VAL A 199 2.75 12.03 -12.41
CA VAL A 199 3.69 11.07 -11.85
C VAL A 199 4.37 11.70 -10.64
N ILE A 200 4.27 11.05 -9.49
CA ILE A 200 4.64 11.58 -8.18
C ILE A 200 5.63 10.64 -7.51
N GLY A 201 6.87 11.08 -7.32
CA GLY A 201 7.87 10.38 -6.52
C GLY A 201 8.04 11.05 -5.16
N GLY A 202 8.02 10.28 -4.08
CA GLY A 202 8.40 10.79 -2.77
C GLY A 202 9.90 10.60 -2.50
N ARG A 203 10.52 11.52 -1.76
CA ARG A 203 11.92 11.44 -1.37
C ARG A 203 12.19 12.03 0.01
N LEU A 204 13.19 11.48 0.71
CA LEU A 204 13.73 12.00 1.96
C LEU A 204 15.13 12.54 1.70
N GLU A 205 15.49 13.65 2.34
CA GLU A 205 16.85 14.16 2.31
C GLU A 205 17.72 13.40 3.32
N PHE A 206 18.93 13.00 2.94
CA PHE A 206 19.86 12.37 3.87
C PHE A 206 20.26 13.34 4.97
N LEU A 207 20.03 12.97 6.24
CA LEU A 207 20.44 13.76 7.40
C LEU A 207 21.95 14.09 7.40
N THR A 208 22.77 13.20 6.83
CA THR A 208 24.23 13.32 6.78
C THR A 208 24.75 13.96 5.50
N HIS A 209 23.91 14.08 4.45
CA HIS A 209 24.31 14.60 3.14
C HIS A 209 23.20 15.47 2.54
N PRO A 210 23.08 16.73 2.98
CA PRO A 210 22.11 17.67 2.40
C PRO A 210 22.23 17.76 0.87
N GLY A 211 21.11 17.76 0.18
CA GLY A 211 20.99 17.72 -1.28
C GLY A 211 21.05 16.32 -1.90
N GLN A 212 21.33 15.27 -1.12
CA GLN A 212 21.14 13.89 -1.56
C GLN A 212 19.82 13.35 -1.03
N PHE A 213 19.13 12.55 -1.85
CA PHE A 213 17.80 12.06 -1.54
C PHE A 213 17.71 10.55 -1.70
N GLU A 214 16.96 9.91 -0.80
CA GLU A 214 16.51 8.53 -0.95
C GLU A 214 15.01 8.48 -1.30
N PRO A 215 14.56 7.48 -2.05
CA PRO A 215 13.15 7.34 -2.36
C PRO A 215 12.30 7.08 -1.11
N ALA A 216 11.09 7.64 -1.07
CA ALA A 216 10.25 7.64 0.13
C ALA A 216 8.77 7.45 -0.21
N PRO A 217 8.14 6.32 0.19
CA PRO A 217 6.74 6.08 -0.10
C PRO A 217 5.79 7.18 0.38
N ILE A 218 4.85 7.64 -0.42
CA ILE A 218 3.83 8.59 0.04
C ILE A 218 2.48 8.13 -0.48
N SER A 219 1.43 8.37 0.31
CA SER A 219 0.07 8.08 -0.14
C SER A 219 -0.42 9.23 -1.01
N VAL A 220 -0.89 8.88 -2.20
CA VAL A 220 -1.31 9.83 -3.22
C VAL A 220 -2.73 9.51 -3.68
N TYR A 221 -3.55 10.55 -3.82
CA TYR A 221 -4.86 10.45 -4.45
C TYR A 221 -5.19 11.73 -5.20
N ALA A 222 -6.13 11.65 -6.14
CA ALA A 222 -6.79 12.82 -6.68
C ALA A 222 -8.30 12.77 -6.45
N SER A 223 -8.92 13.94 -6.44
CA SER A 223 -10.37 14.07 -6.56
C SER A 223 -10.75 15.08 -7.63
N GLU A 224 -11.56 14.63 -8.59
CA GLU A 224 -12.22 15.54 -9.53
C GLU A 224 -13.54 15.97 -8.92
N ILE A 225 -13.81 17.27 -8.87
CA ILE A 225 -15.06 17.80 -8.35
C ILE A 225 -15.67 18.68 -9.41
N LEU A 226 -16.88 18.35 -9.87
CA LEU A 226 -17.65 19.23 -10.73
C LEU A 226 -18.08 20.46 -9.93
N SER A 227 -17.53 21.64 -10.23
CA SER A 227 -17.71 22.83 -9.41
C SER A 227 -19.17 23.26 -9.29
N GLY A 228 -20.02 22.98 -10.29
CA GLY A 228 -21.44 23.34 -10.30
C GLY A 228 -22.30 22.54 -9.31
N SER A 229 -22.08 21.23 -9.20
CA SER A 229 -22.88 20.34 -8.35
C SER A 229 -22.17 19.92 -7.06
N GLY A 230 -20.84 19.94 -7.04
CA GLY A 230 -20.04 19.28 -6.02
C GLY A 230 -19.95 17.76 -6.21
N ASP A 231 -20.31 17.23 -7.38
CA ASP A 231 -20.22 15.80 -7.72
C ASP A 231 -18.76 15.35 -7.80
N PRO A 232 -18.31 14.43 -6.92
CA PRO A 232 -16.91 14.06 -6.81
C PRO A 232 -16.60 12.71 -7.47
N ILE A 233 -15.38 12.57 -7.99
CA ILE A 233 -14.78 11.30 -8.36
C ILE A 233 -13.47 11.15 -7.58
N PHE A 234 -13.35 10.04 -6.84
CA PHE A 234 -12.10 9.66 -6.20
C PHE A 234 -11.23 8.87 -7.17
N ILE A 235 -9.96 9.25 -7.28
CA ILE A 235 -8.98 8.59 -8.12
C ILE A 235 -7.83 8.12 -7.22
N ALA A 236 -7.71 6.81 -7.06
CA ALA A 236 -6.59 6.20 -6.38
C ALA A 236 -5.34 6.29 -7.27
N ALA A 237 -4.20 6.63 -6.69
CA ALA A 237 -2.95 6.46 -7.40
C ALA A 237 -2.64 4.97 -7.59
N VAL A 238 -2.04 4.65 -8.72
CA VAL A 238 -1.42 3.35 -8.98
C VAL A 238 0.09 3.53 -8.94
N GLY A 239 0.80 2.54 -8.47
CA GLY A 239 2.25 2.53 -8.45
C GLY A 239 2.71 1.12 -8.16
N ASP A 240 3.99 0.85 -8.42
CA ASP A 240 4.56 -0.45 -8.11
C ASP A 240 4.45 -0.67 -6.60
N ASP A 241 3.84 -1.79 -6.20
CA ASP A 241 3.84 -2.19 -4.80
C ASP A 241 5.32 -2.43 -4.45
N PRO A 242 5.92 -1.76 -3.45
CA PRO A 242 7.32 -2.00 -3.11
C PRO A 242 7.58 -3.47 -2.70
N MET A 243 6.52 -4.23 -2.37
CA MET A 243 6.55 -5.67 -2.11
C MET A 243 6.26 -6.53 -3.36
N VAL A 244 5.71 -5.92 -4.41
CA VAL A 244 5.65 -6.46 -5.78
C VAL A 244 6.59 -5.59 -6.62
N GLN A 245 7.88 -5.63 -6.30
CA GLN A 245 8.82 -5.59 -7.42
C GLN A 245 8.40 -6.79 -8.26
N ASP A 246 8.00 -6.59 -9.50
CA ASP A 246 8.03 -7.65 -10.50
C ASP A 246 9.52 -7.86 -10.76
N PRO A 247 10.20 -8.77 -10.05
CA PRO A 247 11.53 -9.05 -10.45
C PRO A 247 11.29 -9.93 -11.67
N GLU A 248 11.90 -9.58 -12.78
CA GLU A 248 12.46 -10.68 -13.52
C GLU A 248 13.34 -11.42 -12.49
N LEU A 249 12.80 -12.50 -11.90
CA LEU A 249 13.38 -13.34 -10.83
C LEU A 249 14.54 -14.14 -11.41
N ALA A 250 15.33 -13.47 -12.26
CA ALA A 250 16.55 -13.91 -12.85
C ALA A 250 17.51 -14.15 -11.69
N PRO A 251 17.75 -15.41 -11.34
CA PRO A 251 18.68 -15.73 -10.27
C PRO A 251 20.09 -15.34 -10.72
N PRO A 252 20.98 -14.93 -9.81
CA PRO A 252 22.32 -14.44 -10.15
C PRO A 252 23.29 -15.53 -10.68
N CYS A 253 22.79 -16.73 -10.96
CA CYS A 253 23.56 -17.89 -11.39
C CYS A 253 22.99 -18.49 -12.68
N GLU A 254 23.87 -19.15 -13.44
CA GLU A 254 23.53 -19.76 -14.73
C GLU A 254 22.59 -20.98 -14.61
N THR A 255 22.62 -21.67 -13.47
CA THR A 255 21.84 -22.90 -13.22
C THR A 255 21.11 -22.85 -11.88
N PRO A 256 20.02 -22.07 -11.77
CA PRO A 256 19.24 -22.00 -10.53
C PRO A 256 18.42 -23.25 -10.27
N ALA A 257 18.07 -23.47 -9.01
CA ALA A 257 16.99 -24.37 -8.60
C ALA A 257 15.66 -24.01 -9.28
N GLU A 258 14.80 -25.00 -9.48
CA GLU A 258 13.47 -24.81 -10.06
C GLU A 258 12.63 -23.86 -9.22
N TYR A 259 11.79 -23.06 -9.87
CA TYR A 259 10.89 -22.14 -9.21
C TYR A 259 9.47 -22.32 -9.72
N ASP A 260 8.57 -22.71 -8.81
CA ASP A 260 7.15 -22.87 -9.08
C ASP A 260 6.39 -21.69 -8.46
N GLN A 261 6.02 -20.74 -9.31
CA GLN A 261 5.21 -19.57 -8.95
C GLN A 261 3.73 -19.94 -8.93
N HIS A 262 3.04 -19.58 -7.86
CA HIS A 262 1.58 -19.71 -7.82
C HIS A 262 0.95 -18.38 -8.23
N GLU A 263 -0.12 -18.40 -9.04
CA GLU A 263 -0.81 -17.18 -9.51
C GLU A 263 -1.37 -16.30 -8.37
N ASP A 264 -1.47 -16.85 -7.16
CA ASP A 264 -1.97 -16.23 -5.94
C ASP A 264 -1.09 -16.69 -4.75
N PRO A 265 0.11 -16.12 -4.55
CA PRO A 265 0.97 -16.53 -3.45
C PRO A 265 0.36 -16.07 -2.12
N VAL A 266 0.10 -17.01 -1.20
CA VAL A 266 -0.45 -16.72 0.12
C VAL A 266 0.57 -17.07 1.20
N GLY A 267 1.52 -16.16 1.42
CA GLY A 267 2.42 -16.20 2.57
C GLY A 267 3.76 -16.89 2.29
N ASP A 268 4.14 -17.80 3.18
CA ASP A 268 5.49 -18.38 3.22
C ASP A 268 5.83 -19.23 1.98
N VAL A 269 7.13 -19.34 1.71
CA VAL A 269 7.71 -20.09 0.59
C VAL A 269 8.24 -21.43 1.10
N PHE A 270 8.02 -22.50 0.32
CA PHE A 270 8.66 -23.80 0.54
C PHE A 270 10.01 -23.84 -0.16
N VAL A 271 11.03 -24.28 0.58
CA VAL A 271 12.39 -24.50 0.05
C VAL A 271 12.72 -25.98 0.19
N GLY A 272 12.78 -26.68 -0.94
CA GLY A 272 13.22 -28.06 -1.03
C GLY A 272 14.75 -28.14 -1.03
N VAL A 273 15.29 -29.04 -0.21
CA VAL A 273 16.72 -29.29 -0.03
C VAL A 273 17.08 -30.60 -0.71
N ARG A 274 18.17 -30.59 -1.50
CA ARG A 274 18.63 -31.77 -2.24
C ARG A 274 18.95 -32.92 -1.31
N GLU A 275 18.61 -34.13 -1.76
CA GLU A 275 18.86 -35.38 -1.04
C GLU A 275 20.33 -35.48 -0.57
N GLY A 276 20.51 -35.96 0.66
CA GLY A 276 21.83 -36.11 1.28
C GLY A 276 22.32 -34.89 2.07
N ASN A 277 21.61 -33.76 2.02
CA ASN A 277 21.87 -32.61 2.90
C ASN A 277 20.96 -32.65 4.15
N ASP A 278 21.48 -32.19 5.29
CA ASP A 278 20.67 -32.00 6.49
C ASP A 278 19.85 -30.71 6.36
N VAL A 279 18.54 -30.84 6.18
CA VAL A 279 17.62 -29.70 6.01
C VAL A 279 17.70 -28.68 7.15
N THR A 280 17.98 -29.12 8.38
CA THR A 280 18.08 -28.21 9.53
C THR A 280 19.32 -27.33 9.41
N LEU A 281 20.45 -27.94 9.05
CA LEU A 281 21.70 -27.20 8.82
C LEU A 281 21.59 -26.26 7.62
N VAL A 282 20.99 -26.71 6.52
CA VAL A 282 20.79 -25.87 5.32
C VAL A 282 19.88 -24.68 5.64
N ALA A 283 18.76 -24.91 6.33
CA ALA A 283 17.82 -23.85 6.69
C ALA A 283 18.49 -22.77 7.55
N TYR A 284 19.27 -23.14 8.56
CA TYR A 284 19.94 -22.18 9.44
C TYR A 284 21.13 -21.47 8.77
N ASP A 285 21.86 -22.14 7.88
CA ASP A 285 22.94 -21.51 7.12
C ASP A 285 22.41 -20.48 6.12
N LEU A 286 21.35 -20.83 5.39
CA LEU A 286 20.65 -19.89 4.50
C LEU A 286 20.03 -18.73 5.27
N ALA A 287 19.42 -19.01 6.43
CA ALA A 287 18.86 -17.99 7.33
C ALA A 287 19.93 -17.00 7.79
N GLY A 288 21.12 -17.49 8.16
CA GLY A 288 22.26 -16.65 8.52
C GLY A 288 22.78 -15.82 7.35
N LYS A 289 22.87 -16.42 6.16
CA LYS A 289 23.39 -15.78 4.94
C LYS A 289 22.46 -14.72 4.36
N TYR A 290 21.14 -14.95 4.40
CA TYR A 290 20.12 -14.11 3.77
C TYR A 290 19.18 -13.42 4.77
N HIS A 291 19.52 -13.46 6.05
CA HIS A 291 18.86 -12.71 7.12
C HIS A 291 17.34 -12.95 7.26
N PHE A 292 16.92 -14.21 7.22
CA PHE A 292 15.53 -14.62 7.51
C PHE A 292 15.47 -15.63 8.67
N LEU A 293 14.25 -16.01 9.09
CA LEU A 293 14.03 -17.11 10.05
C LEU A 293 13.14 -18.18 9.41
N PRO A 294 13.50 -19.49 9.48
CA PRO A 294 12.60 -20.55 9.06
C PRO A 294 11.36 -20.58 9.95
N SER A 295 10.18 -20.53 9.34
CA SER A 295 8.88 -20.68 10.01
C SER A 295 8.67 -22.11 10.50
N SER A 296 9.12 -23.10 9.72
CA SER A 296 9.00 -24.53 10.04
C SER A 296 10.03 -25.33 9.27
N ILE A 297 10.52 -26.42 9.87
CA ILE A 297 11.46 -27.35 9.24
C ILE A 297 10.75 -28.70 9.13
N PHE A 298 10.63 -29.20 7.91
CA PHE A 298 10.01 -30.47 7.55
C PHE A 298 11.09 -31.47 7.16
N THR A 299 11.45 -32.33 8.11
CA THR A 299 12.40 -33.40 7.83
C THR A 299 11.75 -34.49 6.97
N PRO A 300 12.48 -35.05 5.99
CA PRO A 300 13.92 -34.89 5.79
C PRO A 300 14.36 -33.78 4.82
N ASP A 301 13.45 -33.11 4.10
CA ASP A 301 13.79 -32.53 2.80
C ASP A 301 13.39 -31.07 2.57
N SER A 302 12.65 -30.41 3.46
CA SER A 302 12.14 -29.08 3.17
C SER A 302 12.00 -28.18 4.40
N PHE A 303 11.98 -26.87 4.17
CA PHE A 303 11.59 -25.91 5.21
C PHE A 303 10.73 -24.81 4.60
N VAL A 304 10.05 -24.07 5.47
CA VAL A 304 9.16 -22.98 5.11
C VAL A 304 9.68 -21.68 5.71
N ALA A 305 9.65 -20.59 4.95
CA ALA A 305 10.06 -19.26 5.41
C ALA A 305 9.33 -18.15 4.65
N SER A 306 9.09 -17.02 5.32
CA SER A 306 8.70 -15.78 4.65
C SER A 306 9.94 -15.17 4.00
N LEU A 307 10.03 -15.19 2.67
CA LEU A 307 11.19 -14.72 1.91
C LEU A 307 10.77 -13.59 0.96
N PRO A 308 11.51 -12.46 0.91
CA PRO A 308 11.29 -11.47 -0.13
C PRO A 308 11.80 -11.98 -1.49
N PRO A 309 11.31 -11.45 -2.62
CA PRO A 309 11.61 -11.99 -3.96
C PRO A 309 13.11 -12.06 -4.31
N GLU A 310 13.90 -11.09 -3.89
CA GLU A 310 15.35 -11.08 -4.09
C GLU A 310 16.06 -12.24 -3.36
N THR A 311 15.55 -12.61 -2.19
CA THR A 311 16.06 -13.75 -1.43
C THR A 311 15.66 -15.06 -2.06
N ILE A 312 14.44 -15.14 -2.63
CA ILE A 312 14.02 -16.30 -3.42
C ILE A 312 14.96 -16.51 -4.61
N ALA A 313 15.25 -15.46 -5.38
CA ALA A 313 16.19 -15.51 -6.50
C ALA A 313 17.60 -15.95 -6.04
N ALA A 314 18.10 -15.42 -4.92
CA ALA A 314 19.44 -15.72 -4.41
C ALA A 314 19.57 -17.13 -3.81
N ILE A 315 18.55 -17.63 -3.10
CA ILE A 315 18.55 -18.98 -2.49
C ILE A 315 18.54 -20.05 -3.57
N ARG A 316 17.89 -19.82 -4.72
CA ARG A 316 17.91 -20.74 -5.86
C ARG A 316 19.32 -20.98 -6.43
N CYS A 317 20.30 -20.15 -6.08
CA CYS A 317 21.69 -20.35 -6.47
C CYS A 317 22.52 -21.16 -5.46
N ASP A 318 21.94 -21.54 -4.32
CA ASP A 318 22.64 -22.42 -3.40
C ASP A 318 22.64 -23.86 -3.93
N PRO A 319 23.81 -24.52 -4.04
CA PRO A 319 23.89 -25.86 -4.63
C PRO A 319 23.16 -26.94 -3.82
N ARG A 320 22.76 -26.64 -2.58
CA ARG A 320 22.00 -27.56 -1.71
C ARG A 320 20.50 -27.41 -1.89
N VAL A 321 20.03 -26.37 -2.58
CA VAL A 321 18.62 -26.13 -2.85
C VAL A 321 18.23 -26.88 -4.13
N ASP A 322 17.09 -27.57 -4.06
CA ASP A 322 16.54 -28.38 -5.16
C ASP A 322 15.49 -27.59 -5.93
N HIS A 323 14.47 -27.10 -5.22
CA HIS A 323 13.37 -26.31 -5.77
C HIS A 323 12.85 -25.31 -4.73
N VAL A 324 12.15 -24.29 -5.22
CA VAL A 324 11.46 -23.30 -4.40
C VAL A 324 10.03 -23.16 -4.92
N THR A 325 9.04 -23.15 -4.04
CA THR A 325 7.62 -23.09 -4.41
C THR A 325 6.88 -22.06 -3.57
N GLU A 326 6.17 -21.15 -4.23
CA GLU A 326 5.24 -20.23 -3.55
C GLU A 326 4.00 -21.01 -3.11
N ASN A 327 3.68 -20.94 -1.83
CA ASN A 327 2.55 -21.72 -1.32
C ASN A 327 1.22 -21.02 -1.64
N GLY A 328 0.39 -21.68 -2.44
CA GLY A 328 -1.03 -21.31 -2.58
C GLY A 328 -1.89 -21.79 -1.41
N TRP A 329 -1.61 -22.99 -0.86
CA TRP A 329 -2.37 -23.61 0.23
C TRP A 329 -1.51 -24.69 0.91
N ALA A 330 -1.20 -24.51 2.20
CA ALA A 330 -0.49 -25.52 3.00
C ALA A 330 -1.31 -26.81 3.11
N TYR A 331 -1.09 -27.75 2.19
CA TYR A 331 -1.39 -29.17 2.39
C TYR A 331 -0.07 -29.94 2.25
N PRO A 332 0.22 -30.88 3.17
CA PRO A 332 1.34 -31.80 2.97
C PRO A 332 1.13 -32.52 1.64
N LEU A 333 2.15 -32.51 0.78
CA LEU A 333 2.17 -33.19 -0.52
C LEU A 333 1.58 -34.59 -0.36
N THR A 334 0.34 -34.80 -0.82
CA THR A 334 -0.20 -36.15 -0.89
C THR A 334 0.54 -36.91 -1.98
N THR A 335 0.69 -38.21 -1.77
CA THR A 335 1.47 -39.21 -2.54
C THR A 335 1.36 -39.13 -4.07
N VAL A 336 0.38 -38.40 -4.60
CA VAL A 336 0.09 -38.24 -6.03
C VAL A 336 1.03 -37.24 -6.73
N GLN A 337 1.53 -36.19 -6.06
CA GLN A 337 2.45 -35.22 -6.69
C GLN A 337 3.91 -35.71 -6.72
N ALA A 338 4.36 -36.45 -5.70
CA ALA A 338 5.69 -37.08 -5.68
C ALA A 338 5.87 -38.13 -6.80
N LEU A 339 4.78 -38.73 -7.28
CA LEU A 339 4.79 -39.67 -8.41
C LEU A 339 4.96 -38.96 -9.77
N ARG A 340 4.55 -37.70 -9.92
CA ARG A 340 4.74 -36.94 -11.17
C ARG A 340 6.19 -36.49 -11.35
N LEU A 341 6.87 -36.10 -10.27
CA LEU A 341 8.29 -35.75 -10.31
C LEU A 341 9.19 -36.97 -10.58
N LYS A 342 8.84 -38.14 -10.04
CA LYS A 342 9.55 -39.40 -10.39
C LYS A 342 9.28 -39.89 -11.81
N ALA A 343 8.10 -39.62 -12.38
CA ALA A 343 7.78 -40.01 -13.75
C ALA A 343 8.48 -39.12 -14.80
N ALA A 344 8.76 -37.86 -14.49
CA ALA A 344 9.46 -36.94 -15.39
C ALA A 344 10.97 -37.27 -15.57
N GLY A 345 11.57 -38.03 -14.64
CA GLY A 345 12.96 -38.48 -14.71
C GLY A 345 13.18 -39.83 -15.39
N ALA A 346 12.15 -40.48 -15.91
CA ALA A 346 12.21 -41.84 -16.43
C ALA A 346 11.77 -41.97 -17.89
N GLU A 347 12.30 -41.13 -18.79
CA GLU A 347 12.31 -41.43 -20.23
C GLU A 347 13.62 -41.01 -20.90
N LYS A 348 14.59 -41.92 -20.94
CA LYS A 348 15.04 -42.60 -22.18
C LYS A 348 16.19 -43.59 -21.90
N PRO A 349 16.28 -44.70 -22.66
CA PRO A 349 17.38 -45.67 -22.56
C PRO A 349 18.72 -45.12 -23.02
#